data_AF-A0A2X5NHI0-F1
#
_entry.id   AF-A0A2X5NHI0-F1
#
_cell.length_a   1.000
_cell.length_b   1.000
_cell.length_c   1.000
_cell.angle_alpha   90.00
_cell.angle_beta   90.00
_cell.angle_gamma   90.00
#
_symmetry.space_group_name_H-M   'P 1'
#
loop_
_entity.id
_entity.type
_entity.pdbx_description
1 polymer ?
#
loop_
_entity_poly.entity_id
_entity_poly.type
_entity_poly.pdbx_seq_one_letter_code
_entity_poly.pdbx_strand_id
1 'polypeptide(L)'
;MLGKGDKERLVPLGEEAIYWLEQYLEYGRPWLIQGQTLDILFPSSRARQMTRQTFWHRIKHYAVIAGIDSESLSPHVLRHAFATHLLNHGQIYG
;
A
#
# COMPACT_ATOMS: atom_id res chain seq x y z
N MET A 1 -7.38 -8.68 -1.35
CA MET A 1 -6.77 -9.89 -0.75
C MET A 1 -7.40 -11.08 -1.43
N LEU A 2 -6.60 -12.00 -1.97
CA LEU A 2 -7.09 -13.32 -2.38
C LEU A 2 -7.56 -14.05 -1.11
N GLY A 3 -8.86 -14.00 -0.88
CA GLY A 3 -9.55 -14.72 0.18
C GLY A 3 -9.79 -16.16 -0.27
N LYS A 4 -9.61 -17.09 0.65
CA LYS A 4 -9.89 -18.52 0.51
C LYS A 4 -11.28 -18.73 -0.14
N GLY A 5 -11.28 -19.21 -1.38
CA GLY A 5 -12.48 -19.48 -2.18
C GLY A 5 -12.73 -18.44 -3.26
N ASP A 6 -11.83 -18.33 -4.23
CA ASP A 6 -11.98 -17.88 -5.65
C ASP A 6 -12.99 -16.76 -6.01
N LYS A 7 -13.41 -15.97 -5.03
CA LYS A 7 -14.31 -14.84 -5.20
C LYS A 7 -13.45 -13.60 -5.32
N GLU A 8 -13.21 -13.20 -6.56
CA GLU A 8 -12.70 -11.88 -6.86
C GLU A 8 -13.65 -10.84 -6.25
N ARG A 9 -13.13 -10.04 -5.33
CA ARG A 9 -13.88 -8.91 -4.75
C ARG A 9 -13.25 -7.64 -5.29
N LEU A 10 -14.02 -6.90 -6.07
CA LEU A 10 -13.68 -5.53 -6.42
C LEU A 10 -13.74 -4.68 -5.15
N VAL A 11 -12.62 -4.04 -4.84
CA VAL A 11 -12.52 -3.08 -3.74
C VAL A 11 -12.42 -1.71 -4.38
N PRO A 12 -13.39 -0.80 -4.18
CA PRO A 12 -13.29 0.54 -4.72
C PRO A 12 -12.05 1.22 -4.14
N LEU A 13 -11.21 1.75 -5.03
CA LEU A 13 -10.11 2.63 -4.67
C LEU A 13 -10.67 4.05 -4.65
N GLY A 14 -10.41 4.80 -3.57
CA GLY A 14 -10.74 6.22 -3.53
C GLY A 14 -9.88 7.02 -4.53
N GLU A 15 -10.35 8.20 -4.91
CA GLU A 15 -9.68 9.06 -5.90
C GLU A 15 -8.23 9.36 -5.51
N GLU A 16 -7.96 9.61 -4.23
CA GLU A 16 -6.60 9.83 -3.72
C GLU A 16 -5.69 8.61 -3.92
N ALA A 17 -6.22 7.40 -3.72
CA ALA A 17 -5.47 6.18 -3.93
C ALA A 17 -5.17 5.93 -5.41
N ILE A 18 -6.11 6.29 -6.30
CA ILE A 18 -5.92 6.25 -7.76
C ILE A 18 -4.82 7.24 -8.15
N TYR A 19 -4.91 8.49 -7.68
CA TYR A 19 -3.93 9.52 -7.93
C TYR A 19 -2.51 9.07 -7.55
N TRP A 20 -2.31 8.57 -6.32
CA TRP A 20 -0.99 8.10 -5.89
C TRP A 20 -0.54 6.84 -6.65
N LEU A 21 -1.46 5.98 -7.07
CA LEU A 21 -1.13 4.81 -7.88
C LEU A 21 -0.62 5.24 -9.27
N GLU A 22 -1.28 6.21 -9.91
CA GLU A 22 -0.85 6.77 -11.20
C GLU A 22 0.53 7.43 -11.08
N GLN A 23 0.72 8.29 -10.06
CA GLN A 23 2.02 8.90 -9.80
C GLN A 23 3.12 7.86 -9.55
N TYR A 24 2.81 6.80 -8.82
CA TYR A 24 3.74 5.70 -8.60
C TYR A 24 4.07 4.95 -9.89
N LEU A 25 3.08 4.65 -10.75
CA LEU A 25 3.30 3.95 -12.01
C LEU A 25 4.13 4.77 -12.99
N GLU A 26 3.94 6.09 -13.03
CA GLU A 26 4.65 7.00 -13.92
C GLU A 26 6.06 7.34 -13.42
N TYR A 27 6.20 7.70 -12.15
CA TYR A 27 7.45 8.27 -11.63
C TYR A 27 8.22 7.37 -10.67
N GLY A 28 7.61 6.34 -10.08
CA GLY A 28 8.25 5.48 -9.08
C GLY A 28 8.68 4.13 -9.64
N ARG A 29 7.72 3.40 -10.24
CA ARG A 29 7.90 2.03 -10.73
C ARG A 29 9.02 1.88 -11.76
N PRO A 30 9.21 2.78 -12.75
CA PRO A 30 10.28 2.65 -13.74
C PRO A 30 11.67 2.55 -13.13
N TRP A 31 11.94 3.29 -12.05
CA TRP A 31 13.21 3.24 -11.33
C TRP A 31 13.46 1.93 -10.60
N LEU A 32 12.39 1.26 -10.14
CA LEU A 32 12.48 0.00 -9.41
C LEU A 32 12.64 -1.21 -10.33
N ILE A 33 12.07 -1.15 -11.54
CA ILE A 33 12.18 -2.23 -12.53
C ILE A 33 13.43 -2.12 -13.40
N GLN A 34 14.06 -0.94 -13.50
CA GLN A 34 15.30 -0.71 -14.26
C GLN A 34 15.20 -1.22 -15.71
N GLY A 35 14.05 -1.03 -16.36
CA GLY A 35 13.80 -1.51 -17.72
C GLY A 35 13.41 -2.99 -17.85
N GLN A 36 13.24 -3.72 -16.75
CA GLN A 36 12.74 -5.10 -16.78
C GLN A 36 11.21 -5.13 -16.91
N THR A 37 10.70 -6.09 -17.68
CA THR A 37 9.28 -6.42 -17.69
C THR A 37 8.97 -7.34 -16.51
N LEU A 38 8.19 -6.84 -15.55
CA LEU A 38 7.71 -7.60 -14.39
C LEU A 38 6.19 -7.51 -14.32
N ASP A 39 5.53 -8.64 -14.02
CA ASP A 39 4.09 -8.68 -13.73
C ASP A 39 3.76 -8.22 -12.28
N ILE A 40 4.76 -7.72 -11.57
CA ILE A 40 4.63 -7.29 -10.17
C ILE A 40 4.33 -5.79 -10.14
N LEU A 41 3.24 -5.41 -9.47
CA LEU A 41 2.83 -4.01 -9.30
C LEU A 41 3.80 -3.23 -8.39
N PHE A 42 4.19 -3.83 -7.26
CA PHE A 42 5.10 -3.25 -6.27
C PHE A 42 6.38 -4.10 -6.11
N PRO A 43 7.37 -3.93 -7.01
CA PRO A 43 8.66 -4.57 -6.87
C PRO A 43 9.48 -3.90 -5.76
N SER A 44 10.38 -4.67 -5.15
CA SER A 44 11.45 -4.16 -4.30
C SER A 44 12.48 -3.39 -5.12
N SER A 45 13.39 -2.68 -4.43
CA SER A 45 14.54 -2.02 -5.08
C SER A 45 15.49 -2.96 -5.82
N ARG A 46 15.31 -4.28 -5.69
CA ARG A 46 16.05 -5.31 -6.43
C ARG A 46 15.21 -5.94 -7.55
N ALA A 47 14.14 -5.28 -8.00
CA ALA A 47 13.25 -5.75 -9.06
C ALA A 47 12.59 -7.13 -8.75
N ARG A 48 12.36 -7.43 -7.47
CA ARG A 48 11.74 -8.70 -7.01
C ARG A 48 10.49 -8.46 -6.18
N GLN A 49 9.60 -9.44 -6.11
CA GLN A 49 8.39 -9.38 -5.28
C GLN A 49 8.73 -9.05 -3.82
N MET A 50 8.09 -8.01 -3.28
CA MET A 50 8.23 -7.68 -1.86
C MET A 50 7.54 -8.74 -1.00
N THR A 51 8.22 -9.18 0.05
CA THR A 51 7.59 -10.00 1.09
C THR A 51 6.82 -9.11 2.06
N ARG A 52 5.82 -9.68 2.74
CA ARG A 52 5.07 -8.99 3.80
C ARG A 52 5.98 -8.40 4.87
N GLN A 53 7.06 -9.09 5.22
CA GLN A 53 8.04 -8.62 6.21
C GLN A 53 8.80 -7.39 5.72
N THR A 54 9.30 -7.39 4.48
CA THR A 54 10.02 -6.24 3.91
C THR A 54 9.12 -5.01 3.78
N PHE A 55 7.85 -5.22 3.43
CA PHE A 55 6.85 -4.15 3.39
C PHE A 55 6.55 -3.62 4.80
N TRP A 56 6.40 -4.50 5.79
CA TRP A 56 6.17 -4.10 7.18
C TRP A 56 7.34 -3.28 7.75
N HIS A 57 8.57 -3.62 7.40
CA HIS A 57 9.75 -2.84 7.80
C HIS A 57 9.69 -1.40 7.25
N ARG A 58 9.20 -1.22 6.01
CA ARG A 58 8.97 0.12 5.44
C ARG A 58 7.87 0.88 6.17
N ILE A 59 6.77 0.21 6.53
CA ILE A 59 5.71 0.82 7.33
C ILE A 59 6.27 1.31 8.67
N LYS A 60 7.01 0.45 9.40
CA LYS A 60 7.63 0.84 10.67
C LYS A 60 8.56 2.05 10.51
N HIS A 61 9.36 2.10 9.45
CA HIS A 61 10.22 3.24 9.16
C HIS A 61 9.41 4.54 8.98
N TYR A 62 8.33 4.51 8.22
CA TYR A 62 7.46 5.69 8.06
C TYR A 62 6.71 6.04 9.34
N ALA A 63 6.33 5.07 10.16
CA ALA A 63 5.73 5.31 11.47
C ALA A 63 6.68 6.13 12.36
N VAL A 64 7.96 5.75 12.44
CA VAL A 64 8.97 6.51 13.21
C VAL A 64 9.12 7.94 12.70
N ILE A 65 9.18 8.14 11.37
CA ILE A 65 9.26 9.48 10.76
C ILE A 65 8.03 10.32 11.10
N ALA A 66 6.84 9.70 11.12
CA ALA A 66 5.59 10.34 11.49
C ALA A 66 5.42 10.57 13.01
N GLY A 67 6.40 10.18 13.84
CA GLY A 67 6.32 10.26 15.30
C GLY A 67 5.37 9.24 15.93
N ILE A 68 5.01 8.18 15.20
CA ILE A 68 4.18 7.08 15.68
C ILE A 68 5.09 6.02 16.30
N ASP A 69 4.73 5.52 17.48
CA ASP A 69 5.43 4.39 18.11
C ASP A 69 5.30 3.13 17.23
N SER A 70 6.43 2.71 16.66
CA SER A 70 6.50 1.56 15.76
C SER A 70 6.38 0.21 16.46
N GLU A 71 6.51 0.16 17.79
CA GLU A 71 6.42 -1.09 18.57
C GLU A 71 4.98 -1.42 18.97
N SER A 72 4.14 -0.42 19.21
CA SER A 72 2.69 -0.61 19.38
C SER A 72 1.93 -0.76 18.06
N LEU A 73 2.56 -0.42 16.93
CA LEU A 73 1.96 -0.58 15.60
C LEU A 73 1.86 -2.07 15.22
N SER A 74 0.65 -2.52 14.87
CA SER A 74 0.40 -3.86 14.34
C SER A 74 -0.40 -3.79 13.03
N PRO A 75 -0.33 -4.83 12.16
CA PRO A 75 -1.07 -4.84 10.89
C PRO A 75 -2.59 -4.69 11.06
N HIS A 76 -3.13 -5.19 12.17
CA HIS A 76 -4.55 -5.09 12.49
C HIS A 76 -4.95 -3.67 12.89
N VAL A 77 -4.17 -3.04 13.78
CA VAL A 77 -4.38 -1.65 14.21
C VAL A 77 -4.28 -0.70 13.03
N LEU A 78 -3.23 -0.86 12.19
CA LEU A 78 -3.05 -0.04 11.00
C LEU A 78 -4.24 -0.18 10.03
N ARG A 79 -4.69 -1.41 9.76
CA ARG A 79 -5.87 -1.63 8.90
C ARG A 79 -7.12 -1.00 9.49
N HIS A 80 -7.33 -1.12 10.79
CA HIS A 80 -8.50 -0.54 11.45
C HIS A 80 -8.45 0.99 11.38
N ALA A 81 -7.30 1.60 11.66
CA ALA A 81 -7.10 3.04 11.53
C ALA A 81 -7.36 3.53 10.10
N PHE A 82 -6.86 2.82 9.07
CA PHE A 82 -7.15 3.15 7.67
C PHE A 82 -8.64 3.02 7.33
N ALA A 83 -9.29 1.94 7.77
CA ALA A 83 -10.72 1.74 7.52
C ALA A 83 -11.55 2.86 8.18
N THR A 84 -11.25 3.20 9.43
CA THR A 84 -11.91 4.29 10.15
C THR A 84 -11.61 5.64 9.51
N HIS A 85 -10.37 5.88 9.08
CA HIS A 85 -9.99 7.12 8.38
C HIS A 85 -10.71 7.25 7.03
N LEU A 86 -10.77 6.17 6.24
CA LEU A 86 -11.55 6.10 5.00
C LEU A 86 -13.05 6.29 5.23
N LEU A 87 -13.60 5.75 6.31
CA LEU A 87 -15.02 5.93 6.66
C LEU A 87 -15.32 7.36 7.12
N ASN A 88 -14.40 7.98 7.86
CA ASN A 88 -14.57 9.34 8.38
C ASN A 88 -14.29 10.43 7.34
N HIS A 89 -13.36 10.18 6.39
CA HIS A 89 -13.00 11.13 5.34
C HIS A 89 -13.61 10.80 3.97
N GLY A 90 -14.26 9.64 3.80
CA GLY A 90 -14.89 9.21 2.55
C GLY A 90 -16.30 9.78 2.29
N GLN A 91 -16.75 10.77 3.10
CA GLN A 91 -18.02 11.49 2.87
C GLN A 91 -17.86 12.81 2.09
N ILE A 92 -16.70 13.06 1.50
CA ILE A 92 -16.49 14.19 0.58
C ILE A 92 -15.91 13.58 -0.71
N TYR A 93 -16.64 13.36 -1.79
CA TYR A 93 -17.58 14.22 -2.50
C TYR A 93 -18.79 13.38 -2.99
N GLY A 94 -19.99 13.91 -2.77
CA GLY A 94 -21.23 13.53 -3.45
C GLY A 94 -21.84 14.77 -4.08
#